data_AF-V4NJ64-F1
#
_entry.id   AF-V4NJ64-F1
#
_cell.length_a   1.000
_cell.length_b   1.000
_cell.length_c   1.000
_cell.angle_alpha   90.00
_cell.angle_beta   90.00
_cell.angle_gamma   90.00
#
_symmetry.space_group_name_H-M   'P 1'
#
loop_
_entity.id
_entity.type
_entity.pdbx_description
1 polymer ?
#
loop_
_entity_poly.entity_id
_entity_poly.type
_entity_poly.pdbx_seq_one_letter_code
_entity_poly.pdbx_strand_id
1 'polypeptide(L)'
;MLAGYPGDIFGARNCLRAIAFMYVISGIGCFLAPSLPILIISRVLGGLAIGASSVLAPTYLAEIAPAKSRGAMVGMFQLNIVFGILVAYLSNYVIGTLNLGDHEWRWKFGVTVVPSLILCLLLFSIPNSPRWLAVKAKTAEALDVLNKIGVASPNAELNLYLEKHAQHAGQMARLSWKIYARPMLLAIAIASFNQLSGINAILYYLNDIFAAAGYEKVSADLQSVIIGATNLAFTLLALTIIDRVGRKTLLIIGSFGLIASLAGTAYIQLTNTHQDMLLWMLIVFIASFAFSHGAVIWVFISEIFPTEVRSRGQGLGSSTHWFMDALIATAFPLVAAYSKGLPFVFFAVAMLVQLFVVIKFFPETKGLTLENMEKSIGHLERPDARDQACRRPLLMGRWCERKICGRLNHVKNIRTGSARIRRDP
;
A
#
# COMPACT_ATOMS: atom_id res chain seq x y z
N MET A 1 12.24 -0.41 -1.08
CA MET A 1 13.14 -1.54 -0.72
C MET A 1 14.08 -1.21 0.45
N LEU A 2 14.69 -0.02 0.49
CA LEU A 2 15.65 0.38 1.53
C LEU A 2 15.07 0.44 2.96
N ALA A 3 13.77 0.72 3.12
CA ALA A 3 13.12 0.79 4.45
C ALA A 3 12.74 -0.58 5.04
N GLY A 4 12.63 -1.64 4.21
CA GLY A 4 12.19 -2.96 4.67
C GLY A 4 13.23 -3.67 5.54
N TYR A 5 14.51 -3.55 5.18
CA TYR A 5 15.61 -4.19 5.91
C TYR A 5 15.84 -3.57 7.32
N PRO A 6 15.87 -2.23 7.49
CA PRO A 6 15.87 -1.60 8.80
C PRO A 6 14.62 -1.94 9.62
N GLY A 7 13.45 -2.05 8.99
CA GLY A 7 12.20 -2.47 9.65
C GLY A 7 12.30 -3.85 10.29
N ASP A 8 12.90 -4.81 9.58
CA ASP A 8 13.11 -6.18 10.09
C ASP A 8 14.10 -6.17 11.29
N ILE A 9 15.15 -5.34 11.24
CA ILE A 9 16.22 -5.30 12.27
C ILE A 9 15.80 -4.51 13.51
N PHE A 10 15.38 -3.26 13.32
CA PHE A 10 15.13 -2.28 14.38
C PHE A 10 13.66 -2.22 14.82
N GLY A 11 12.76 -2.85 14.05
CA GLY A 11 11.32 -2.81 14.28
C GLY A 11 10.66 -1.59 13.63
N ALA A 12 9.47 -1.79 13.08
CA ALA A 12 8.75 -0.76 12.34
C ALA A 12 8.53 0.53 13.17
N ARG A 13 8.26 0.42 14.47
CA ARG A 13 8.10 1.58 15.38
C ARG A 13 9.35 2.47 15.41
N ASN A 14 10.52 1.89 15.63
CA ASN A 14 11.76 2.68 15.77
C ASN A 14 12.13 3.35 14.44
N CYS A 15 11.89 2.67 13.32
CA CYS A 15 12.02 3.27 11.99
C CYS A 15 11.03 4.42 11.78
N LEU A 16 9.76 4.27 12.20
CA LEU A 16 8.76 5.35 12.14
C LEU A 16 9.18 6.56 12.98
N ARG A 17 9.82 6.37 14.15
CA ARG A 17 10.39 7.48 14.94
C ARG A 17 11.46 8.23 14.16
N ALA A 18 12.42 7.53 13.57
CA ALA A 18 13.44 8.15 12.73
C ALA A 18 12.83 8.93 11.55
N ILE A 19 11.81 8.37 10.91
CA ILE A 19 11.05 9.03 9.82
C ILE A 19 10.36 10.30 10.31
N ALA A 20 9.75 10.29 11.50
CA ALA A 20 9.13 11.49 12.07
C ALA A 20 10.15 12.60 12.34
N PHE A 21 11.35 12.25 12.83
CA PHE A 21 12.46 13.23 12.93
C PHE A 21 12.86 13.78 11.55
N MET A 22 12.95 12.93 10.53
CA MET A 22 13.24 13.37 9.16
C MET A 22 12.17 14.34 8.63
N TYR A 23 10.89 14.11 8.93
CA TYR A 23 9.81 15.04 8.56
C TYR A 23 9.95 16.40 9.24
N VAL A 24 10.24 16.42 10.55
CA VAL A 24 10.46 17.67 11.29
C VAL A 24 11.65 18.45 10.72
N ILE A 25 12.78 17.79 10.48
CA ILE A 25 13.97 18.41 9.91
C ILE A 25 13.69 18.92 8.49
N SER A 26 12.98 18.15 7.67
CA SER A 26 12.60 18.54 6.32
C SER A 26 11.69 19.77 6.32
N GLY A 27 10.67 19.81 7.19
CA GLY A 27 9.74 20.93 7.31
C GLY A 27 10.42 22.22 7.77
N ILE A 28 11.25 22.14 8.81
CA ILE A 28 12.03 23.28 9.30
C ILE A 28 13.04 23.74 8.24
N GLY A 29 13.72 22.79 7.59
CA GLY A 29 14.67 23.07 6.51
C GLY A 29 14.03 23.77 5.33
N CYS A 30 12.81 23.37 4.93
CA CYS A 30 12.06 24.07 3.88
C CYS A 30 11.59 25.47 4.33
N PHE A 31 11.14 25.63 5.58
CA PHE A 31 10.70 26.92 6.13
C PHE A 31 11.82 27.95 6.21
N LEU A 32 13.01 27.52 6.67
CA LEU A 32 14.18 28.38 6.89
C LEU A 32 15.14 28.42 5.69
N ALA A 33 14.82 27.77 4.57
CA ALA A 33 15.74 27.61 3.44
C ALA A 33 16.28 28.97 2.94
N PRO A 34 17.59 29.25 3.07
CA PRO A 34 18.18 30.50 2.61
C PRO A 34 18.61 30.42 1.13
N SER A 35 18.67 29.22 0.56
CA SER A 35 19.10 28.99 -0.83
C SER A 35 18.42 27.76 -1.42
N LEU A 36 18.36 27.70 -2.75
CA LEU A 36 17.76 26.58 -3.50
C LEU A 36 18.40 25.21 -3.15
N PRO A 37 19.74 25.07 -3.02
CA PRO A 37 20.33 23.79 -2.62
C PRO A 37 19.84 23.26 -1.26
N ILE A 38 19.68 24.14 -0.27
CA ILE A 38 19.16 23.74 1.06
C ILE A 38 17.70 23.32 0.96
N LEU A 39 16.90 24.02 0.14
CA LEU A 39 15.52 23.63 -0.14
C LEU A 39 15.47 22.23 -0.78
N ILE A 40 16.32 21.97 -1.79
CA ILE A 40 16.39 20.66 -2.47
C ILE A 40 16.79 19.56 -1.48
N ILE A 41 17.84 19.75 -0.68
CA ILE A 41 18.28 18.77 0.32
C ILE A 41 17.16 18.47 1.32
N SER A 42 16.48 19.52 1.81
CA SER A 42 15.36 19.38 2.74
C SER A 42 14.20 18.61 2.11
N ARG A 43 13.89 18.86 0.84
CA ARG A 43 12.88 18.14 0.05
C ARG A 43 13.24 16.69 -0.20
N VAL A 44 14.50 16.38 -0.51
CA VAL A 44 14.99 15.01 -0.67
C VAL A 44 14.85 14.24 0.63
N LEU A 45 15.21 14.85 1.77
CA LEU A 45 15.02 14.24 3.09
C LEU A 45 13.55 13.91 3.37
N GLY A 46 12.65 14.84 3.06
CA GLY A 46 11.20 14.62 3.17
C GLY A 46 10.70 13.50 2.24
N GLY A 47 11.20 13.45 1.00
CA GLY A 47 10.87 12.39 0.04
C GLY A 47 11.31 10.99 0.51
N LEU A 48 12.50 10.87 1.10
CA LEU A 48 12.97 9.63 1.72
C LEU A 48 12.07 9.21 2.89
N ALA A 49 11.64 10.16 3.72
CA ALA A 49 10.70 9.91 4.81
C ALA A 49 9.33 9.41 4.29
N ILE A 50 8.80 10.03 3.23
CA ILE A 50 7.56 9.61 2.56
C ILE A 50 7.68 8.17 2.05
N GLY A 51 8.70 7.86 1.26
CA GLY A 51 8.90 6.52 0.69
C GLY A 51 9.15 5.44 1.75
N ALA A 52 9.76 5.78 2.89
CA ALA A 52 9.92 4.84 4.00
C ALA A 52 8.60 4.63 4.77
N SER A 53 7.86 5.71 5.01
CA SER A 53 6.57 5.67 5.72
C SER A 53 5.50 4.89 4.96
N SER A 54 5.47 4.97 3.62
CA SER A 54 4.52 4.25 2.77
C SER A 54 4.70 2.72 2.79
N VAL A 55 5.84 2.23 3.27
CA VAL A 55 6.10 0.79 3.47
C VAL A 55 5.86 0.40 4.93
N LEU A 56 6.40 1.18 5.86
CA LEU A 56 6.43 0.81 7.28
C LEU A 56 5.09 1.05 7.99
N ALA A 57 4.36 2.12 7.66
CA ALA A 57 3.10 2.42 8.33
C ALA A 57 2.01 1.36 8.04
N PRO A 58 1.74 0.96 6.78
CA PRO A 58 0.79 -0.12 6.51
C PRO A 58 1.22 -1.46 7.11
N THR A 59 2.54 -1.75 7.11
CA THR A 59 3.07 -2.97 7.72
C THR A 59 2.86 -2.99 9.23
N TYR A 60 3.16 -1.88 9.92
CA TYR A 60 2.95 -1.74 11.36
C TYR A 60 1.46 -1.87 11.72
N LEU A 61 0.59 -1.20 10.97
CA LEU A 61 -0.86 -1.30 11.15
C LEU A 61 -1.34 -2.74 10.97
N ALA A 62 -0.86 -3.45 9.94
CA ALA A 62 -1.24 -4.84 9.70
C ALA A 62 -0.76 -5.83 10.78
N GLU A 63 0.36 -5.52 11.46
CA GLU A 63 0.94 -6.35 12.53
C GLU A 63 0.27 -6.14 13.89
N ILE A 64 -0.31 -4.95 14.13
CA ILE A 64 -1.01 -4.64 15.39
C ILE A 64 -2.52 -4.84 15.26
N ALA A 65 -3.07 -4.71 14.05
CA ALA A 65 -4.50 -4.82 13.84
C ALA A 65 -5.03 -6.24 14.11
N PRO A 66 -6.12 -6.37 14.88
CA PRO A 66 -6.85 -7.62 15.01
C PRO A 66 -7.25 -8.19 13.64
N ALA A 67 -7.26 -9.51 13.51
CA ALA A 67 -7.54 -10.17 12.22
C ALA A 67 -8.88 -9.74 11.59
N LYS A 68 -9.90 -9.45 12.40
CA LYS A 68 -11.24 -9.04 11.94
C LYS A 68 -11.31 -7.61 11.39
N SER A 69 -10.46 -6.70 11.87
CA SER A 69 -10.49 -5.27 11.52
C SER A 69 -9.26 -4.80 10.74
N ARG A 70 -8.35 -5.72 10.39
CA ARG A 70 -7.10 -5.41 9.68
C ARG A 70 -7.31 -4.62 8.39
N GLY A 71 -8.24 -5.03 7.54
CA GLY A 71 -8.54 -4.33 6.28
C GLY A 71 -8.94 -2.87 6.51
N ALA A 72 -9.83 -2.62 7.47
CA ALA A 72 -10.24 -1.28 7.86
C ALA A 72 -9.08 -0.44 8.44
N MET A 73 -8.26 -1.02 9.33
CA MET A 73 -7.10 -0.32 9.91
C MET A 73 -6.03 0.01 8.88
N VAL A 74 -5.77 -0.88 7.91
CA VAL A 74 -4.88 -0.58 6.78
C VAL A 74 -5.52 0.47 5.86
N GLY A 75 -6.84 0.41 5.64
CA GLY A 75 -7.59 1.42 4.88
C GLY A 75 -7.52 2.82 5.49
N MET A 76 -7.43 2.94 6.82
CA MET A 76 -7.19 4.23 7.49
C MET A 76 -5.90 4.91 7.04
N PHE A 77 -4.91 4.16 6.55
CA PHE A 77 -3.69 4.76 5.99
C PHE A 77 -4.02 5.66 4.79
N GLN A 78 -4.81 5.16 3.84
CA GLN A 78 -5.25 5.94 2.69
C GLN A 78 -6.15 7.12 3.11
N LEU A 79 -7.05 6.89 4.07
CA LEU A 79 -7.90 7.96 4.59
C LEU A 79 -7.07 9.11 5.16
N ASN A 80 -6.03 8.80 5.94
CA ASN A 80 -5.14 9.81 6.51
C ASN A 80 -4.32 10.55 5.46
N ILE A 81 -3.90 9.89 4.37
CA ILE A 81 -3.23 10.57 3.24
C ILE A 81 -4.17 11.61 2.64
N VAL A 82 -5.40 11.24 2.32
CA VAL A 82 -6.37 12.13 1.68
C VAL A 82 -6.80 13.26 2.62
N PHE A 83 -7.00 12.94 3.90
CA PHE A 83 -7.23 13.95 4.93
C PHE A 83 -6.07 14.95 5.03
N GLY A 84 -4.82 14.46 5.02
CA GLY A 84 -3.63 15.31 5.02
C GLY A 84 -3.55 16.24 3.80
N ILE A 85 -3.91 15.75 2.62
CA ILE A 85 -3.98 16.58 1.39
C ILE A 85 -5.03 17.70 1.56
N LEU A 86 -6.21 17.39 2.07
CA LEU A 86 -7.25 18.40 2.32
C LEU A 86 -6.80 19.44 3.35
N VAL A 87 -6.21 19.00 4.47
CA VAL A 87 -5.67 19.91 5.49
C VAL A 87 -4.57 20.80 4.90
N ALA A 88 -3.70 20.25 4.04
CA ALA A 88 -2.68 21.02 3.34
C ALA A 88 -3.31 22.09 2.44
N TYR A 89 -4.31 21.75 1.63
CA TYR A 89 -5.02 22.72 0.78
C TYR A 89 -5.73 23.80 1.59
N LEU A 90 -6.41 23.43 2.68
CA LEU A 90 -7.05 24.40 3.58
C LEU A 90 -6.00 25.32 4.23
N SER A 91 -4.88 24.78 4.70
CA SER A 91 -3.81 25.58 5.29
C SER A 91 -3.17 26.53 4.27
N ASN A 92 -2.97 26.08 3.02
CA ASN A 92 -2.43 26.89 1.95
C ASN A 92 -3.39 28.01 1.55
N TYR A 93 -4.70 27.72 1.51
CA TYR A 93 -5.74 28.71 1.26
C TYR A 93 -5.77 29.78 2.35
N VAL A 94 -5.75 29.39 3.63
CA VAL A 94 -5.71 30.33 4.76
C VAL A 94 -4.43 31.16 4.74
N ILE A 95 -3.28 30.58 4.42
CA ILE A 95 -2.03 31.35 4.28
C ILE A 95 -2.11 32.32 3.12
N GLY A 96 -2.71 31.91 2.00
CA GLY A 96 -2.90 32.77 0.83
C GLY A 96 -3.79 33.99 1.11
N THR A 97 -4.77 33.88 2.01
CA THR A 97 -5.60 35.03 2.39
C THR A 97 -4.90 36.01 3.34
N LEU A 98 -3.80 35.62 3.98
CA LEU A 98 -3.02 36.48 4.86
C LEU A 98 -2.12 37.47 4.10
N ASN A 99 -1.95 37.32 2.78
CA ASN A 99 -1.15 38.20 1.92
C ASN A 99 0.26 38.49 2.51
N LEU A 100 0.99 37.45 2.87
CA LEU A 100 2.32 37.56 3.52
C LEU A 100 3.45 37.86 2.52
N GLY A 101 3.12 38.11 1.25
CA GLY A 101 4.07 38.47 0.19
C GLY A 101 5.07 37.36 -0.09
N ASP A 102 6.34 37.72 -0.32
CA ASP A 102 7.41 36.79 -0.73
C ASP A 102 7.72 35.66 0.28
N HIS A 103 7.18 35.74 1.50
CA HIS A 103 7.37 34.75 2.55
C HIS A 103 6.25 33.70 2.63
N GLU A 104 5.18 33.82 1.85
CA GLU A 104 4.03 32.88 1.90
C GLU A 104 4.42 31.42 1.69
N TRP A 105 5.27 31.14 0.69
CA TRP A 105 5.69 29.78 0.38
C TRP A 105 6.45 29.13 1.54
N ARG A 106 7.17 29.92 2.34
CA ARG A 106 7.85 29.42 3.55
C ARG A 106 6.80 28.94 4.54
N TRP A 107 5.80 29.76 4.85
CA TRP A 107 4.71 29.41 5.76
C TRP A 107 3.93 28.18 5.28
N LYS A 108 3.69 28.03 3.98
CA LYS A 108 3.06 26.83 3.39
C LYS A 108 3.85 25.56 3.72
N PHE A 109 5.18 25.61 3.72
CA PHE A 109 6.02 24.50 4.23
C PHE A 109 6.04 24.42 5.77
N GLY A 110 6.13 25.55 6.46
CA GLY A 110 6.26 25.62 7.92
C GLY A 110 5.10 24.97 8.67
N VAL A 111 3.88 25.08 8.15
CA VAL A 111 2.70 24.43 8.76
C VAL A 111 2.88 22.91 8.88
N THR A 112 3.62 22.27 7.97
CA THR A 112 3.86 20.82 8.01
C THR A 112 4.70 20.36 9.21
N VAL A 113 5.42 21.27 9.87
CA VAL A 113 6.21 20.98 11.07
C VAL A 113 5.30 20.59 12.23
N VAL A 114 4.13 21.22 12.36
CA VAL A 114 3.18 20.96 13.45
C VAL A 114 2.70 19.50 13.47
N PRO A 115 2.08 18.94 12.42
CA PRO A 115 1.68 17.54 12.42
C PRO A 115 2.88 16.58 12.50
N SER A 116 4.05 16.98 11.98
CA SER A 116 5.27 16.17 12.07
C SER A 116 5.79 16.05 13.52
N LEU A 117 5.72 17.14 14.29
CA LEU A 117 6.05 17.15 15.71
C LEU A 117 5.05 16.33 16.52
N ILE A 118 3.74 16.50 16.25
CA ILE A 118 2.69 15.70 16.88
C ILE A 118 2.94 14.21 16.64
N LEU A 119 3.20 13.81 15.39
CA LEU A 119 3.54 12.43 15.03
C LEU A 119 4.79 11.97 15.80
N CYS A 120 5.86 12.77 15.82
CA CYS A 120 7.09 12.45 16.52
C CYS A 120 6.83 12.14 18.00
N LEU A 121 6.08 13.01 18.70
CA LEU A 121 5.73 12.85 20.11
C LEU A 121 4.83 11.62 20.35
N LEU A 122 3.80 11.42 19.53
CA LEU A 122 2.88 10.29 19.67
C LEU A 122 3.56 8.94 19.43
N LEU A 123 4.56 8.87 18.53
CA LEU A 123 5.32 7.64 18.28
C LEU A 123 6.15 7.19 19.50
N PHE A 124 6.37 8.03 20.50
CA PHE A 124 6.97 7.61 21.76
C PHE A 124 6.00 6.81 22.66
N SER A 125 4.70 7.01 22.47
CA SER A 125 3.63 6.38 23.26
C SER A 125 3.18 5.02 22.72
N ILE A 126 3.47 4.71 21.46
CA ILE A 126 3.00 3.47 20.82
C ILE A 126 3.90 2.25 21.15
N PRO A 127 3.32 1.04 21.26
CA PRO A 127 4.07 -0.18 21.52
C PRO A 127 4.84 -0.66 20.28
N ASN A 128 5.82 -1.55 20.48
CA ASN A 128 6.41 -2.32 19.39
C ASN A 128 5.41 -3.36 18.88
N SER A 129 5.56 -3.80 17.64
CA SER A 129 4.77 -4.89 17.07
C SER A 129 4.96 -6.18 17.90
N PRO A 130 3.86 -6.84 18.35
CA PRO A 130 3.97 -8.08 19.14
C PRO A 130 4.64 -9.19 18.33
N ARG A 131 4.43 -9.22 17.02
CA ARG A 131 5.06 -10.15 16.10
C ARG A 131 6.57 -9.93 16.02
N TRP A 132 7.02 -8.67 15.91
CA TRP A 132 8.44 -8.35 15.91
C TRP A 132 9.11 -8.68 17.25
N LEU A 133 8.44 -8.42 18.36
CA LEU A 133 8.93 -8.78 19.70
C LEU A 133 9.08 -10.30 19.86
N ALA A 134 8.14 -11.10 19.34
CA ALA A 134 8.25 -12.55 19.33
C ALA A 134 9.48 -13.04 18.54
N VAL A 135 9.76 -12.45 17.37
CA VAL A 135 10.96 -12.76 16.56
C VAL A 135 12.26 -12.39 17.28
N LYS A 136 12.25 -11.33 18.09
CA LYS A 136 13.42 -10.92 18.92
C LYS A 136 13.51 -11.68 20.25
N ALA A 137 12.73 -12.75 20.43
CA ALA A 137 12.63 -13.54 21.66
C ALA A 137 12.25 -12.71 22.92
N LYS A 138 11.58 -11.57 22.73
CA LYS A 138 11.07 -10.71 23.81
C LYS A 138 9.62 -11.07 24.16
N THR A 139 9.43 -12.28 24.67
CA THR A 139 8.09 -12.87 24.91
C THR A 139 7.25 -12.11 25.94
N ALA A 140 7.86 -11.64 27.02
CA ALA A 140 7.16 -10.89 28.07
C ALA A 140 6.61 -9.54 27.54
N GLU A 141 7.44 -8.79 26.79
CA GLU A 141 7.00 -7.54 26.14
C GLU A 141 5.92 -7.83 25.08
N ALA A 142 6.05 -8.91 24.30
CA ALA A 142 5.05 -9.27 23.30
C ALA A 142 3.69 -9.58 23.92
N LEU A 143 3.68 -10.28 25.06
CA LEU A 143 2.46 -10.64 25.79
C LEU A 143 1.78 -9.39 26.38
N ASP A 144 2.54 -8.47 26.98
CA ASP A 144 2.02 -7.18 27.47
C ASP A 144 1.35 -6.37 26.34
N VAL A 145 1.98 -6.32 25.17
CA VAL A 145 1.40 -5.65 24.00
C VAL A 145 0.12 -6.35 23.53
N LEU A 146 0.09 -7.68 23.46
CA LEU A 146 -1.12 -8.43 23.07
C LEU A 146 -2.28 -8.22 24.07
N ASN A 147 -1.98 -8.12 25.36
CA ASN A 147 -2.95 -7.75 26.39
C ASN A 147 -3.49 -6.33 26.16
N LYS A 148 -2.62 -5.35 25.89
CA LYS A 148 -3.01 -3.96 25.62
C LYS A 148 -3.87 -3.80 24.36
N ILE A 149 -3.63 -4.62 23.34
CA ILE A 149 -4.43 -4.63 22.11
C ILE A 149 -5.82 -5.25 22.35
N GLY A 150 -6.01 -6.00 23.45
CA GLY A 150 -7.28 -6.63 23.80
C GLY A 150 -7.54 -7.92 23.01
N VAL A 151 -6.49 -8.66 22.66
CA VAL A 151 -6.61 -9.98 22.03
C VAL A 151 -7.29 -10.95 23.00
N ALA A 152 -8.26 -11.73 22.52
CA ALA A 152 -9.04 -12.65 23.36
C ALA A 152 -8.18 -13.74 24.04
N SER A 153 -7.15 -14.24 23.35
CA SER A 153 -6.22 -15.25 23.86
C SER A 153 -4.76 -14.88 23.59
N PRO A 154 -4.16 -13.94 24.35
CA PRO A 154 -2.80 -13.42 24.12
C PRO A 154 -1.72 -14.51 24.09
N ASN A 155 -1.82 -15.49 25.00
CA ASN A 155 -0.90 -16.63 25.06
C ASN A 155 -0.99 -17.53 23.82
N ALA A 156 -2.20 -17.80 23.33
CA ALA A 156 -2.41 -18.64 22.16
C ALA A 156 -1.85 -17.97 20.90
N GLU A 157 -2.05 -16.65 20.77
CA GLU A 157 -1.54 -15.88 19.63
C GLU A 157 -0.01 -15.73 19.67
N LEU A 158 0.56 -15.53 20.87
CA LEU A 158 2.01 -15.52 21.05
C LEU A 158 2.64 -16.87 20.67
N ASN A 159 2.05 -17.98 21.13
CA ASN A 159 2.53 -19.33 20.77
C ASN A 159 2.48 -19.55 19.26
N LEU A 160 1.43 -19.08 18.59
CA LEU A 160 1.32 -19.15 17.13
C LEU A 160 2.42 -18.35 16.42
N TYR A 161 2.80 -17.19 16.95
CA TYR A 161 3.95 -16.44 16.42
C TYR A 161 5.28 -17.15 16.64
N LEU A 162 5.48 -17.76 17.82
CA LEU A 162 6.68 -18.52 18.15
C LEU A 162 6.79 -19.79 17.31
N GLU A 163 5.71 -20.53 17.10
CA GLU A 163 5.67 -21.71 16.24
C GLU A 163 5.99 -21.36 14.78
N LYS A 164 5.33 -20.32 14.24
CA LYS A 164 5.61 -19.84 12.88
C LYS A 164 7.05 -19.36 12.74
N HIS A 165 7.61 -18.73 13.77
CA HIS A 165 9.02 -18.30 13.78
C HIS A 165 9.98 -19.50 13.85
N ALA A 166 9.72 -20.47 14.73
CA ALA A 166 10.54 -21.68 14.89
C ALA A 166 10.58 -22.52 13.61
N GLN A 167 9.46 -22.63 12.90
CA GLN A 167 9.39 -23.30 11.59
C GLN A 167 10.23 -22.60 10.51
N HIS A 168 10.50 -21.30 10.66
CA HIS A 168 11.25 -20.48 9.71
C HIS A 168 12.58 -19.94 10.26
N ALA A 169 13.03 -20.45 11.42
CA ALA A 169 14.23 -19.99 12.10
C ALA A 169 15.46 -20.22 11.20
N GLY A 170 16.14 -19.15 10.83
CA GLY A 170 17.34 -19.19 9.97
C GLY A 170 17.08 -18.98 8.47
N GLN A 171 15.82 -18.93 8.01
CA GLN A 171 15.49 -18.61 6.62
C GLN A 171 14.84 -17.22 6.53
N MET A 172 15.64 -16.19 6.19
CA MET A 172 15.04 -14.95 5.69
C MET A 172 14.34 -15.27 4.37
N ALA A 173 13.01 -15.42 4.39
CA ALA A 173 12.22 -15.72 3.20
C ALA A 173 12.46 -14.66 2.11
N ARG A 174 13.30 -14.96 1.12
CA ARG A 174 13.63 -14.01 0.05
C ARG A 174 12.42 -13.87 -0.86
N LEU A 175 12.13 -12.64 -1.29
CA LEU A 175 11.15 -12.40 -2.33
C LEU A 175 11.75 -12.88 -3.67
N SER A 176 11.61 -14.17 -3.94
CA SER A 176 12.12 -14.82 -5.14
C SER A 176 11.09 -14.74 -6.26
N TRP A 177 11.51 -14.22 -7.42
CA TRP A 177 10.69 -14.18 -8.61
C TRP A 177 10.13 -15.56 -8.98
N LYS A 178 10.91 -16.64 -8.81
CA LYS A 178 10.50 -18.00 -9.16
C LYS A 178 9.29 -18.52 -8.39
N ILE A 179 9.07 -18.02 -7.16
CA ILE A 179 8.01 -18.49 -6.26
C ILE A 179 6.85 -17.49 -6.22
N TYR A 180 7.15 -16.19 -6.31
CA TYR A 180 6.19 -15.11 -6.09
C TYR A 180 5.94 -14.24 -7.34
N ALA A 181 6.26 -14.71 -8.55
CA ALA A 181 6.08 -13.95 -9.79
C ALA A 181 4.66 -13.38 -9.93
N ARG A 182 3.61 -14.17 -9.66
CA ARG A 182 2.22 -13.71 -9.76
C ARG A 182 1.90 -12.54 -8.82
N PRO A 183 2.07 -12.65 -7.48
CA PRO A 183 1.90 -11.52 -6.58
C PRO A 183 2.77 -10.31 -6.93
N MET A 184 4.03 -10.54 -7.34
CA MET A 184 4.95 -9.47 -7.71
C MET A 184 4.46 -8.70 -8.94
N LEU A 185 4.03 -9.41 -9.98
CA LEU A 185 3.47 -8.80 -11.19
C LEU A 185 2.18 -8.03 -10.90
N LEU A 186 1.29 -8.58 -10.06
CA LEU A 186 0.07 -7.88 -9.64
C LEU A 186 0.37 -6.61 -8.84
N ALA A 187 1.35 -6.66 -7.93
CA ALA A 187 1.79 -5.51 -7.15
C ALA A 187 2.42 -4.41 -8.04
N ILE A 188 3.27 -4.80 -9.00
CA ILE A 188 3.87 -3.88 -9.97
C ILE A 188 2.77 -3.29 -10.86
N ALA A 189 1.86 -4.11 -11.37
CA ALA A 189 0.78 -3.66 -12.23
C ALA A 189 -0.13 -2.64 -11.53
N ILE A 190 -0.64 -2.96 -10.33
CA ILE A 190 -1.53 -2.03 -9.60
C ILE A 190 -0.81 -0.73 -9.24
N ALA A 191 0.46 -0.80 -8.82
CA ALA A 191 1.25 0.38 -8.47
C ALA A 191 1.53 1.27 -9.69
N SER A 192 1.90 0.67 -10.83
CA SER A 192 2.13 1.39 -12.08
C SER A 192 0.85 2.00 -12.62
N PHE A 193 -0.25 1.25 -12.67
CA PHE A 193 -1.52 1.77 -13.17
C PHE A 193 -2.12 2.85 -12.26
N ASN A 194 -1.87 2.80 -10.96
CA ASN A 194 -2.25 3.89 -10.07
C ASN A 194 -1.63 5.22 -10.50
N GLN A 195 -0.36 5.23 -10.92
CA GLN A 195 0.31 6.43 -11.43
C GLN A 195 -0.02 6.76 -12.88
N LEU A 196 -0.15 5.75 -13.74
CA LEU A 196 -0.57 5.91 -15.13
C LEU A 196 -2.03 6.39 -15.26
N SER A 197 -2.80 6.41 -14.17
CA SER A 197 -4.09 7.11 -14.12
C SER A 197 -3.95 8.63 -14.28
N GLY A 198 -2.76 9.18 -14.01
CA GLY A 198 -2.50 10.61 -14.07
C GLY A 198 -2.85 11.37 -12.79
N ILE A 199 -3.26 10.69 -11.71
CA ILE A 199 -3.70 11.34 -10.47
C ILE A 199 -2.70 12.37 -9.95
N ASN A 200 -1.42 12.00 -9.82
CA ASN A 200 -0.42 12.89 -9.26
C ASN A 200 -0.04 14.01 -10.23
N ALA A 201 -0.03 13.76 -11.54
CA ALA A 201 0.13 14.82 -12.52
C ALA A 201 -0.99 15.87 -12.40
N ILE A 202 -2.25 15.41 -12.30
CA ILE A 202 -3.40 16.29 -12.15
C ILE A 202 -3.33 17.05 -10.82
N LEU A 203 -2.93 16.41 -9.72
CA LEU A 203 -2.82 17.08 -8.42
C LEU A 203 -1.65 18.07 -8.35
N TYR A 204 -0.50 17.79 -8.98
CA TYR A 204 0.66 18.67 -8.96
C TYR A 204 0.49 19.89 -9.87
N TYR A 205 -0.10 19.69 -11.05
CA TYR A 205 -0.28 20.72 -12.08
C TYR A 205 -1.72 21.24 -12.14
N LEU A 206 -2.50 21.04 -11.06
CA LEU A 206 -3.92 21.37 -11.04
C LEU A 206 -4.18 22.83 -11.41
N ASN A 207 -3.42 23.73 -10.78
CA ASN A 207 -3.55 25.17 -10.97
C ASN A 207 -3.16 25.56 -12.40
N ASP A 208 -2.12 24.94 -12.95
CA ASP A 208 -1.69 25.19 -14.33
C ASP A 208 -2.73 24.70 -15.34
N ILE A 209 -3.37 23.55 -15.07
CA ILE A 209 -4.45 23.00 -15.91
C ILE A 209 -5.65 23.97 -15.95
N PHE A 210 -6.05 24.54 -14.80
CA PHE A 210 -7.15 25.51 -14.74
C PHE A 210 -6.78 26.86 -15.34
N ALA A 211 -5.57 27.36 -15.07
CA ALA A 211 -5.07 28.59 -15.67
C ALA A 211 -5.02 28.48 -17.20
N ALA A 212 -4.53 27.35 -17.72
CA ALA A 212 -4.48 27.08 -19.15
C ALA A 212 -5.85 26.98 -19.84
N ALA A 213 -6.93 26.78 -19.06
CA ALA A 213 -8.32 26.74 -19.51
C ALA A 213 -9.04 28.09 -19.42
N GLY A 214 -8.38 29.16 -18.94
CA GLY A 214 -8.97 30.48 -18.75
C GLY A 214 -9.93 30.58 -17.55
N TYR A 215 -9.79 29.66 -16.59
CA TYR A 215 -10.69 29.58 -15.43
C TYR A 215 -10.23 30.54 -14.31
N GLU A 216 -10.46 31.85 -14.48
CA GLU A 216 -10.04 32.89 -13.52
C GLU A 216 -11.10 33.21 -12.44
N LYS A 217 -12.30 32.62 -12.52
CA LYS A 217 -13.44 32.99 -11.65
C LYS A 217 -13.32 32.52 -10.20
N VAL A 218 -12.48 31.52 -9.92
CA VAL A 218 -12.32 30.93 -8.58
C VAL A 218 -10.84 30.87 -8.25
N SER A 219 -10.43 31.32 -7.05
CA SER A 219 -9.04 31.23 -6.61
C SER A 219 -8.53 29.78 -6.71
N ALA A 220 -7.33 29.59 -7.25
CA ALA A 220 -6.70 28.28 -7.45
C ALA A 220 -6.63 27.44 -6.15
N ASP A 221 -6.39 28.09 -5.01
CA ASP A 221 -6.39 27.45 -3.70
C ASP A 221 -7.78 26.90 -3.31
N LEU A 222 -8.88 27.61 -3.62
CA LEU A 222 -10.25 27.13 -3.37
C LEU A 222 -10.62 25.95 -4.29
N GLN A 223 -10.18 25.96 -5.55
CA GLN A 223 -10.36 24.82 -6.46
C GLN A 223 -9.66 23.57 -5.93
N SER A 224 -8.44 23.73 -5.40
CA SER A 224 -7.70 22.65 -4.74
C SER A 224 -8.45 22.10 -3.53
N VAL A 225 -9.04 22.96 -2.69
CA VAL A 225 -9.86 22.55 -1.54
C VAL A 225 -11.07 21.72 -1.98
N ILE A 226 -11.79 22.13 -3.03
CA ILE A 226 -12.94 21.37 -3.57
C ILE A 226 -12.49 19.97 -3.99
N ILE A 227 -11.38 19.87 -4.71
CA ILE A 227 -10.82 18.57 -5.15
C ILE A 227 -10.40 17.71 -3.96
N GLY A 228 -9.74 18.29 -2.96
CA GLY A 228 -9.39 17.59 -1.72
C GLY A 228 -10.62 17.06 -0.99
N ALA A 229 -11.69 17.85 -0.92
CA ALA A 229 -12.94 17.48 -0.27
C ALA A 229 -13.66 16.35 -1.03
N THR A 230 -13.72 16.42 -2.37
CA THR A 230 -14.24 15.32 -3.21
C THR A 230 -13.44 14.05 -2.99
N ASN A 231 -12.11 14.14 -2.99
CA ASN A 231 -11.23 12.99 -2.77
C ASN A 231 -11.53 12.33 -1.41
N LEU A 232 -11.67 13.13 -0.34
CA LEU A 232 -11.97 12.62 1.00
C LEU A 232 -13.34 11.93 1.05
N ALA A 233 -14.38 12.57 0.51
CA ALA A 233 -15.74 12.05 0.52
C ALA A 233 -15.84 10.70 -0.20
N PHE A 234 -15.25 10.57 -1.38
CA PHE A 234 -15.30 9.32 -2.16
C PHE A 234 -14.35 8.25 -1.59
N THR A 235 -13.24 8.63 -0.96
CA THR A 235 -12.38 7.69 -0.24
C THR A 235 -13.12 7.09 0.96
N LEU A 236 -13.82 7.91 1.75
CA LEU A 236 -14.67 7.45 2.85
C LEU A 236 -15.75 6.49 2.35
N LEU A 237 -16.46 6.86 1.28
CA LEU A 237 -17.47 6.00 0.67
C LEU A 237 -16.87 4.65 0.27
N ALA A 238 -15.75 4.63 -0.43
CA ALA A 238 -15.10 3.39 -0.85
C ALA A 238 -14.68 2.50 0.32
N LEU A 239 -14.10 3.07 1.37
CA LEU A 239 -13.69 2.31 2.56
C LEU A 239 -14.88 1.66 3.29
N THR A 240 -16.09 2.24 3.23
CA THR A 240 -17.28 1.61 3.83
C THR A 240 -17.83 0.43 3.04
N ILE A 241 -17.59 0.39 1.71
CA ILE A 241 -18.18 -0.62 0.82
C ILE A 241 -17.17 -1.64 0.29
N ILE A 242 -15.86 -1.39 0.42
CA ILE A 242 -14.79 -2.22 -0.15
C ILE A 242 -14.87 -3.69 0.27
N ASP A 243 -15.31 -3.95 1.50
CA ASP A 243 -15.48 -5.31 2.02
C ASP A 243 -16.75 -6.01 1.50
N ARG A 244 -17.77 -5.25 1.08
CA ARG A 244 -19.01 -5.79 0.52
C ARG A 244 -18.92 -6.00 -0.99
N VAL A 245 -18.42 -4.99 -1.70
CA VAL A 245 -18.37 -4.97 -3.17
C VAL A 245 -17.22 -5.84 -3.68
N GLY A 246 -16.04 -5.68 -3.08
CA GLY A 246 -14.81 -6.34 -3.51
C GLY A 246 -13.85 -5.40 -4.22
N ARG A 247 -12.56 -5.76 -4.17
CA ARG A 247 -11.45 -4.91 -4.64
C ARG A 247 -11.41 -4.87 -6.17
N LYS A 248 -11.58 -6.03 -6.81
CA LYS A 248 -11.59 -6.14 -8.29
C LYS A 248 -12.77 -5.37 -8.87
N THR A 249 -13.95 -5.53 -8.28
CA THR A 249 -15.16 -4.84 -8.74
C THR A 249 -15.03 -3.32 -8.60
N LEU A 250 -14.49 -2.81 -7.48
CA LEU A 250 -14.24 -1.37 -7.32
C LEU A 250 -13.27 -0.82 -8.38
N LEU A 251 -12.19 -1.55 -8.68
CA LEU A 251 -11.27 -1.16 -9.75
C LEU A 251 -12.00 -1.07 -11.09
N ILE A 252 -12.79 -2.07 -11.46
CA ILE A 252 -13.54 -2.09 -12.73
C ILE A 252 -14.51 -0.90 -12.83
N ILE A 253 -15.33 -0.67 -11.79
CA ILE A 253 -16.30 0.43 -11.78
C ILE A 253 -15.60 1.78 -11.88
N GLY A 254 -14.54 1.99 -11.10
CA GLY A 254 -13.78 3.22 -11.14
C GLY A 254 -13.09 3.47 -12.48
N SER A 255 -12.60 2.41 -13.15
CA SER A 255 -11.96 2.55 -14.46
C SER A 255 -12.89 3.15 -15.51
N PHE A 256 -14.19 2.82 -15.52
CA PHE A 256 -15.14 3.45 -16.43
C PHE A 256 -15.23 4.97 -16.21
N GLY A 257 -15.31 5.39 -14.95
CA GLY A 257 -15.33 6.81 -14.60
C GLY A 257 -14.02 7.53 -14.93
N LEU A 258 -12.87 6.88 -14.72
CA LEU A 258 -11.56 7.41 -15.10
C LEU A 258 -11.42 7.55 -16.62
N ILE A 259 -11.81 6.54 -17.39
CA ILE A 259 -11.73 6.56 -18.86
C ILE A 259 -12.62 7.69 -19.40
N ALA A 260 -13.88 7.78 -18.93
CA ALA A 260 -14.82 8.78 -19.39
C ALA A 260 -14.35 10.21 -19.06
N SER A 261 -13.89 10.45 -17.83
CA SER A 261 -13.41 11.77 -17.40
C SER A 261 -12.09 12.18 -18.09
N LEU A 262 -11.14 11.26 -18.27
CA LEU A 262 -9.89 11.54 -18.97
C LEU A 262 -10.12 11.77 -20.47
N ALA A 263 -10.98 10.97 -21.11
CA ALA A 263 -11.33 11.17 -22.52
C ALA A 263 -12.08 12.49 -22.73
N GLY A 264 -13.00 12.85 -21.83
CA GLY A 264 -13.68 14.14 -21.84
C GLY A 264 -12.70 15.31 -21.66
N THR A 265 -11.77 15.18 -20.71
CA THR A 265 -10.71 16.19 -20.49
C THR A 265 -9.80 16.34 -21.71
N ALA A 266 -9.41 15.22 -22.33
CA ALA A 266 -8.63 15.23 -23.56
C ALA A 266 -9.37 15.94 -24.69
N TYR A 267 -10.66 15.66 -24.87
CA TYR A 267 -11.49 16.31 -25.89
C TYR A 267 -11.56 17.83 -25.69
N ILE A 268 -11.84 18.28 -24.46
CA ILE A 268 -11.91 19.71 -24.10
C ILE A 268 -10.57 20.40 -24.41
N GLN A 269 -9.45 19.81 -23.99
CA GLN A 269 -8.12 20.39 -24.15
C GLN A 269 -7.59 20.35 -25.60
N LEU A 270 -8.00 19.38 -26.42
CA LEU A 270 -7.61 19.31 -27.83
C LEU A 270 -8.45 20.24 -28.71
N THR A 271 -9.75 20.37 -28.43
CA THR A 271 -10.67 21.19 -29.24
C THR A 271 -10.75 22.64 -28.77
N ASN A 272 -10.31 22.93 -27.55
CA ASN A 272 -10.52 24.20 -26.85
C ASN A 272 -12.00 24.60 -26.71
N THR A 273 -12.91 23.63 -26.77
CA THR A 273 -14.36 23.85 -26.56
C THR A 273 -14.79 23.35 -25.18
N HIS A 274 -15.87 23.91 -24.62
CA HIS A 274 -16.46 23.49 -23.35
C HIS A 274 -15.51 23.53 -22.13
N GLN A 275 -14.64 24.55 -22.06
CA GLN A 275 -13.67 24.72 -20.95
C GLN A 275 -14.35 24.83 -19.57
N ASP A 276 -15.58 25.32 -19.56
CA ASP A 276 -16.49 25.39 -18.42
C ASP A 276 -16.82 24.00 -17.81
N MET A 277 -16.72 22.93 -18.59
CA MET A 277 -16.92 21.54 -18.12
C MET A 277 -15.65 20.91 -17.54
N LEU A 278 -14.48 21.54 -17.68
CA LEU A 278 -13.20 20.95 -17.27
C LEU A 278 -13.17 20.61 -15.76
N LEU A 279 -13.63 21.54 -14.92
CA LEU A 279 -13.72 21.32 -13.47
C LEU A 279 -14.58 20.09 -13.14
N TRP A 280 -15.72 19.93 -13.81
CA TRP A 280 -16.60 18.79 -13.60
C TRP A 280 -15.95 17.48 -14.05
N MET A 281 -15.22 17.47 -15.16
CA MET A 281 -14.45 16.30 -15.60
C MET A 281 -13.36 15.91 -14.58
N LEU A 282 -12.65 16.89 -14.02
CA LEU A 282 -11.65 16.63 -12.97
C LEU A 282 -12.30 16.16 -11.66
N ILE A 283 -13.46 16.69 -11.27
CA ILE A 283 -14.21 16.20 -10.10
C ILE A 283 -14.62 14.74 -10.31
N VAL A 284 -15.17 14.38 -11.47
CA VAL A 284 -15.54 12.99 -11.81
C VAL A 284 -14.31 12.08 -11.82
N PHE A 285 -13.18 12.57 -12.37
CA PHE A 285 -11.91 11.85 -12.32
C PHE A 285 -11.47 11.56 -10.90
N ILE A 286 -11.41 12.58 -10.04
CA ILE A 286 -10.97 12.46 -8.64
C ILE A 286 -11.92 11.55 -7.86
N ALA A 287 -13.23 11.70 -8.04
CA ALA A 287 -14.23 10.85 -7.42
C ALA A 287 -14.05 9.38 -7.82
N SER A 288 -13.86 9.12 -9.12
CA SER A 288 -13.64 7.77 -9.65
C SER A 288 -12.33 7.16 -9.16
N PHE A 289 -11.25 7.95 -9.10
CA PHE A 289 -9.95 7.54 -8.58
C PHE A 289 -10.04 7.18 -7.09
N ALA A 290 -10.56 8.10 -6.29
CA ALA A 290 -10.70 7.96 -4.83
C ALA A 290 -11.55 6.75 -4.47
N PHE A 291 -12.64 6.54 -5.22
CA PHE A 291 -13.54 5.42 -5.02
C PHE A 291 -12.91 4.06 -5.35
N SER A 292 -11.91 4.03 -6.22
CA SER A 292 -11.32 2.80 -6.76
C SER A 292 -9.84 2.67 -6.41
N HIS A 293 -8.97 3.17 -7.28
CA HIS A 293 -7.54 2.99 -7.25
C HIS A 293 -6.91 3.51 -5.95
N GLY A 294 -7.39 4.65 -5.45
CA GLY A 294 -6.92 5.23 -4.19
C GLY A 294 -7.18 4.31 -3.00
N ALA A 295 -8.43 3.84 -2.84
CA ALA A 295 -8.80 2.96 -1.74
C ALA A 295 -8.19 1.54 -1.86
N VAL A 296 -8.09 1.01 -3.09
CA VAL A 296 -7.74 -0.40 -3.31
C VAL A 296 -6.23 -0.67 -3.27
N ILE A 297 -5.37 0.25 -3.73
CA ILE A 297 -3.93 -0.03 -3.93
C ILE A 297 -3.23 -0.60 -2.68
N TRP A 298 -3.34 0.10 -1.55
CA TRP A 298 -2.63 -0.27 -0.33
C TRP A 298 -3.19 -1.54 0.31
N VAL A 299 -4.52 -1.69 0.27
CA VAL A 299 -5.23 -2.87 0.77
C VAL A 299 -4.85 -4.10 -0.05
N PHE A 300 -4.95 -4.02 -1.37
CA PHE A 300 -4.67 -5.13 -2.28
C PHE A 300 -3.21 -5.59 -2.20
N ILE A 301 -2.23 -4.68 -2.22
CA ILE A 301 -0.81 -5.05 -2.08
C ILE A 301 -0.57 -5.77 -0.74
N SER A 302 -1.24 -5.35 0.34
CA SER A 302 -1.09 -6.01 1.64
C SER A 302 -1.72 -7.40 1.71
N GLU A 303 -2.75 -7.67 0.91
CA GLU A 303 -3.53 -8.92 0.89
C GLU A 303 -2.94 -10.00 -0.03
N ILE A 304 -2.29 -9.63 -1.14
CA ILE A 304 -1.77 -10.60 -2.13
C ILE A 304 -0.44 -11.27 -1.73
N PHE A 305 0.30 -10.69 -0.79
CA PHE A 305 1.59 -11.24 -0.38
C PHE A 305 1.46 -12.13 0.88
N PRO A 306 2.12 -13.30 0.86
CA PRO A 306 2.27 -14.16 2.02
C PRO A 306 2.86 -13.41 3.21
N THR A 307 2.48 -13.85 4.40
CA THR A 307 2.82 -13.17 5.65
C THR A 307 4.34 -13.12 5.92
N GLU A 308 5.11 -14.04 5.33
CA GLU A 308 6.58 -14.08 5.37
C GLU A 308 7.28 -13.00 4.53
N VAL A 309 6.72 -12.66 3.36
CA VAL A 309 7.36 -11.77 2.37
C VAL A 309 6.59 -10.46 2.18
N ARG A 310 5.51 -10.23 2.95
CA ARG A 310 4.62 -9.08 2.84
C ARG A 310 5.34 -7.74 2.91
N SER A 311 6.22 -7.53 3.90
CA SER A 311 6.94 -6.25 4.03
C SER A 311 7.79 -5.94 2.79
N ARG A 312 8.40 -6.97 2.19
CA ARG A 312 9.19 -6.86 0.95
C ARG A 312 8.31 -6.64 -0.27
N GLY A 313 7.17 -7.33 -0.35
CA GLY A 313 6.17 -7.14 -1.39
C GLY A 313 5.56 -5.72 -1.36
N GLN A 314 5.23 -5.22 -0.17
CA GLN A 314 4.80 -3.84 0.05
C GLN A 314 5.90 -2.85 -0.36
N GLY A 315 7.15 -3.17 0.00
CA GLY A 315 8.32 -2.43 -0.43
C GLY A 315 8.49 -2.37 -1.95
N LEU A 316 8.22 -3.46 -2.66
CA LEU A 316 8.24 -3.51 -4.13
C LEU A 316 7.14 -2.62 -4.71
N GLY A 317 5.87 -2.83 -4.31
CA GLY A 317 4.74 -2.06 -4.81
C GLY A 317 4.90 -0.56 -4.56
N SER A 318 5.33 -0.17 -3.36
CA SER A 318 5.60 1.24 -3.04
C SER A 318 6.78 1.81 -3.83
N SER A 319 7.84 1.03 -4.08
CA SER A 319 8.98 1.53 -4.88
C SER A 319 8.57 1.74 -6.34
N THR A 320 7.78 0.83 -6.90
CA THR A 320 7.19 0.97 -8.24
C THR A 320 6.28 2.21 -8.31
N HIS A 321 5.44 2.41 -7.30
CA HIS A 321 4.53 3.56 -7.21
C HIS A 321 5.30 4.89 -7.24
N TRP A 322 6.29 5.08 -6.38
CA TRP A 322 7.07 6.32 -6.35
C TRP A 322 7.98 6.51 -7.57
N PHE A 323 8.51 5.43 -8.14
CA PHE A 323 9.28 5.53 -9.38
C PHE A 323 8.41 5.98 -10.56
N MET A 324 7.22 5.40 -10.70
CA MET A 324 6.27 5.81 -11.74
C MET A 324 5.74 7.23 -11.50
N ASP A 325 5.54 7.63 -10.24
CA ASP A 325 5.19 9.02 -9.90
C ASP A 325 6.26 10.00 -10.39
N ALA A 326 7.54 9.76 -10.06
CA ALA A 326 8.64 10.60 -10.51
C ALA A 326 8.74 10.68 -12.04
N LEU A 327 8.54 9.55 -12.73
CA LEU A 327 8.54 9.49 -14.18
C LEU A 327 7.41 10.34 -14.79
N ILE A 328 6.18 10.15 -14.30
CA ILE A 328 5.00 10.86 -14.81
C ILE A 328 5.04 12.35 -14.46
N ALA A 329 5.42 12.70 -13.23
CA ALA A 329 5.55 14.10 -12.80
C ALA A 329 6.57 14.88 -13.64
N THR A 330 7.63 14.21 -14.12
CA THR A 330 8.66 14.80 -15.00
C THR A 330 8.20 14.83 -16.46
N ALA A 331 7.56 13.75 -16.94
CA ALA A 331 7.14 13.63 -18.34
C ALA A 331 5.93 14.50 -18.67
N PHE A 332 4.99 14.68 -17.74
CA PHE A 332 3.76 15.43 -17.94
C PHE A 332 3.98 16.84 -18.51
N PRO A 333 4.78 17.73 -17.88
CA PRO A 333 4.97 19.09 -18.39
C PRO A 333 5.63 19.11 -19.77
N LEU A 334 6.52 18.15 -20.07
CA LEU A 334 7.18 18.05 -21.38
C LEU A 334 6.18 17.75 -22.50
N VAL A 335 5.22 16.84 -22.25
CA VAL A 335 4.18 16.49 -23.22
C VAL A 335 3.10 17.59 -23.28
N ALA A 336 2.71 18.15 -22.13
CA ALA A 336 1.73 19.23 -22.04
C ALA A 336 2.19 20.51 -22.76
N ALA A 337 3.49 20.78 -22.77
CA ALA A 337 4.08 21.89 -23.52
C ALA A 337 3.90 21.74 -25.05
N TYR A 338 3.86 20.51 -25.57
CA TYR A 338 3.58 20.25 -26.98
C TYR A 338 2.07 20.26 -27.27
N SER A 339 1.27 19.64 -26.40
CA SER A 339 -0.19 19.67 -26.50
C SER A 339 -0.83 19.43 -25.15
N LYS A 340 -1.70 20.37 -24.74
CA LYS A 340 -2.44 20.30 -23.47
C LYS A 340 -3.29 19.04 -23.33
N GLY A 341 -3.79 18.49 -24.43
CA GLY A 341 -4.70 17.35 -24.43
C GLY A 341 -4.04 15.97 -24.52
N LEU A 342 -2.84 15.87 -25.11
CA LEU A 342 -2.15 14.58 -25.31
C LEU A 342 -1.86 13.80 -24.01
N PRO A 343 -1.47 14.43 -22.87
CA PRO A 343 -1.29 13.71 -21.62
C PRO A 343 -2.56 12.97 -21.18
N PHE A 344 -3.73 13.60 -21.35
CA PHE A 344 -5.00 13.02 -20.97
C PHE A 344 -5.43 11.87 -21.90
N VAL A 345 -5.11 11.95 -23.21
CA VAL A 345 -5.28 10.82 -24.13
C VAL A 345 -4.44 9.63 -23.69
N PHE A 346 -3.16 9.87 -23.35
CA PHE A 346 -2.27 8.82 -22.87
C PHE A 346 -2.82 8.15 -21.59
N PHE A 347 -3.26 8.94 -20.61
CA PHE A 347 -3.85 8.41 -19.39
C PHE A 347 -5.14 7.63 -19.67
N ALA A 348 -6.02 8.12 -20.55
CA ALA A 348 -7.25 7.41 -20.92
C ALA A 348 -6.96 6.04 -21.55
N VAL A 349 -5.99 5.97 -22.46
CA VAL A 349 -5.54 4.71 -23.06
C VAL A 349 -4.92 3.79 -22.01
N ALA A 350 -4.10 4.32 -21.10
CA ALA A 350 -3.54 3.53 -20.01
C ALA A 350 -4.63 2.94 -19.10
N MET A 351 -5.72 3.69 -18.84
CA MET A 351 -6.86 3.20 -18.06
C MET A 351 -7.70 2.15 -18.81
N LEU A 352 -7.78 2.22 -20.14
CA LEU A 352 -8.37 1.14 -20.94
C LEU A 352 -7.55 -0.16 -20.84
N VAL A 353 -6.22 -0.05 -20.92
CA VAL A 353 -5.33 -1.20 -20.74
C VAL A 353 -5.45 -1.76 -19.33
N GLN A 354 -5.49 -0.89 -18.31
CA GLN A 354 -5.70 -1.27 -16.93
C GLN A 354 -7.00 -2.05 -16.75
N LEU A 355 -8.11 -1.59 -17.36
CA LEU A 355 -9.42 -2.24 -17.24
C LEU A 355 -9.35 -3.67 -17.77
N PHE A 356 -8.74 -3.86 -18.93
CA PHE A 356 -8.51 -5.19 -19.50
C PHE A 356 -7.65 -6.07 -18.57
N VAL A 357 -6.56 -5.53 -18.03
CA VAL A 357 -5.65 -6.26 -17.13
C VAL A 357 -6.37 -6.68 -15.85
N VAL A 358 -7.19 -5.81 -15.26
CA VAL A 358 -7.95 -6.11 -14.04
C VAL A 358 -9.00 -7.18 -14.30
N ILE A 359 -9.76 -7.09 -15.39
CA ILE A 359 -10.77 -8.09 -15.72
C ILE A 359 -10.13 -9.48 -15.88
N LYS A 360 -9.00 -9.57 -16.59
CA LYS A 360 -8.37 -10.83 -16.97
C LYS A 360 -7.48 -11.45 -15.89
N PHE A 361 -6.68 -10.65 -15.17
CA PHE A 361 -5.61 -11.17 -14.32
C PHE A 361 -5.80 -10.94 -12.83
N PHE A 362 -6.59 -9.94 -12.42
CA PHE A 362 -6.76 -9.65 -10.99
C PHE A 362 -7.75 -10.64 -10.36
N PRO A 363 -7.37 -11.32 -9.27
CA PRO A 363 -8.30 -12.09 -8.46
C PRO A 363 -9.15 -11.15 -7.58
N GLU A 364 -10.33 -11.61 -7.20
CA GLU A 364 -11.09 -10.97 -6.12
C GLU A 364 -10.54 -11.44 -4.76
N THR A 365 -10.28 -10.49 -3.85
CA THR A 365 -9.68 -10.77 -2.54
C THR A 365 -10.68 -10.72 -1.39
N LYS A 366 -11.93 -10.34 -1.66
CA LYS A 366 -12.97 -10.20 -0.63
C LYS A 366 -13.26 -11.51 0.11
N GLY A 367 -13.32 -11.43 1.45
CA GLY A 367 -13.74 -12.55 2.31
C GLY A 367 -12.76 -13.71 2.41
N LEU A 368 -11.58 -13.63 1.79
CA LEU A 368 -10.54 -14.66 1.88
C LEU A 368 -9.61 -14.37 3.05
N THR A 369 -9.37 -15.38 3.89
CA THR A 369 -8.26 -15.33 4.85
C THR A 369 -6.94 -15.30 4.09
N LEU A 370 -5.91 -14.69 4.68
CA LEU A 370 -4.59 -14.56 4.06
C LEU A 370 -3.99 -15.93 3.65
N GLU A 371 -4.25 -16.95 4.45
CA GLU A 371 -3.78 -18.32 4.22
C GLU A 371 -4.52 -18.99 3.04
N ASN A 372 -5.77 -18.61 2.80
CA ASN A 372 -6.54 -19.05 1.63
C ASN A 372 -6.18 -18.25 0.36
N MET A 373 -5.76 -16.98 0.50
CA MET A 373 -5.21 -16.18 -0.60
C MET A 373 -3.91 -16.78 -1.15
N GLU A 374 -3.05 -17.32 -0.28
CA GLU A 374 -1.85 -18.05 -0.69
C GLU A 374 -2.20 -19.26 -1.57
N LYS A 375 -3.28 -19.97 -1.26
CA LYS A 375 -3.78 -21.10 -2.06
C LYS A 375 -4.42 -20.66 -3.38
N SER A 376 -5.16 -19.55 -3.38
CA SER A 376 -5.87 -19.08 -4.58
C SER A 376 -4.95 -18.48 -5.64
N ILE A 377 -3.83 -17.86 -5.24
CA ILE A 377 -2.86 -17.29 -6.19
C ILE A 377 -1.98 -18.39 -6.83
N GLY A 378 -2.06 -19.63 -6.31
CA GLY A 378 -1.33 -20.79 -6.82
C GLY A 378 0.15 -20.60 -6.58
N HIS A 379 0.58 -20.63 -5.32
CA HIS A 379 1.97 -20.90 -5.01
C HIS A 379 2.28 -22.34 -5.43
N LEU A 380 3.35 -22.54 -6.20
CA LEU A 380 4.02 -23.83 -6.20
C LEU A 380 4.39 -24.09 -4.74
N GLU A 381 3.76 -25.08 -4.12
CA GLU A 381 4.08 -25.51 -2.76
C GLU A 381 5.60 -25.61 -2.68
N ARG A 382 6.21 -24.93 -1.69
CA ARG A 382 7.60 -25.24 -1.34
C ARG A 382 7.59 -26.74 -1.03
N PRO A 383 8.42 -27.57 -1.68
CA PRO A 383 8.47 -28.98 -1.32
C PRO A 383 8.74 -29.05 0.17
N ASP A 384 7.87 -29.74 0.89
CA ASP A 384 7.94 -29.91 2.34
C ASP A 384 9.39 -30.21 2.76
N ALA A 385 9.84 -29.69 3.90
CA ALA A 385 11.16 -30.05 4.43
C ALA A 385 11.34 -31.57 4.59
N ARG A 386 10.23 -32.32 4.67
CA ARG A 386 10.20 -33.80 4.62
C ARG A 386 10.57 -34.37 3.25
N ASP A 387 10.21 -33.70 2.16
CA ASP A 387 10.56 -34.08 0.78
C ASP A 387 12.01 -33.74 0.43
N GLN A 388 12.58 -32.68 1.03
CA GLN A 388 14.00 -32.36 0.86
C GLN A 388 14.93 -33.34 1.58
N ALA A 389 14.51 -33.89 2.72
CA ALA A 389 15.25 -34.97 3.38
C ALA A 389 15.28 -36.25 2.54
N CYS A 390 14.24 -36.49 1.74
CA CYS A 390 14.12 -37.67 0.87
C CYS A 390 14.85 -37.51 -0.48
N ARG A 391 15.27 -36.29 -0.86
CA ARG A 391 15.92 -35.96 -2.15
C ARG A 391 17.38 -35.50 -2.03
N ARG A 392 18.13 -35.97 -1.04
CA ARG A 392 19.60 -35.89 -1.13
C ARG A 392 20.10 -36.97 -2.11
N PRO A 393 20.90 -36.64 -3.14
CA PRO A 393 21.57 -37.65 -3.94
C PRO A 393 22.55 -38.41 -3.05
N LEU A 394 22.47 -39.74 -3.08
CA LEU A 394 23.49 -40.65 -2.57
C LEU A 394 24.81 -40.42 -3.33
N LEU A 395 25.55 -39.39 -2.94
CA LEU A 395 26.95 -39.17 -3.30
C LEU A 395 27.78 -39.20 -2.01
N MET A 396 27.80 -40.36 -1.37
CA MET A 396 28.93 -40.83 -0.57
C MET A 396 28.67 -42.29 -0.22
N GLY A 397 29.59 -43.15 -0.65
CA GLY A 397 29.95 -44.38 0.04
C GLY A 397 28.85 -45.43 0.26
N ARG A 398 29.04 -46.58 -0.38
CA ARG A 398 28.59 -47.87 0.15
C ARG A 398 28.82 -47.92 1.67
N TRP A 399 27.90 -48.56 2.40
CA TRP A 399 27.87 -48.77 3.86
C TRP A 399 26.85 -47.92 4.64
N CYS A 400 25.55 -48.25 4.51
CA CYS A 400 24.70 -48.33 5.70
C CYS A 400 23.51 -49.25 5.43
N GLU A 401 23.28 -50.17 6.35
CA GLU A 401 22.54 -51.41 6.18
C GLU A 401 21.02 -51.24 6.01
N ARG A 402 20.45 -52.16 5.24
CA ARG A 402 19.05 -52.56 5.26
C ARG A 402 18.62 -52.90 6.69
N LYS A 403 18.07 -51.95 7.46
CA LYS A 403 17.34 -52.32 8.70
C LYS A 403 16.23 -51.36 9.18
N ILE A 404 15.94 -50.25 8.50
CA ILE A 404 14.94 -49.28 9.01
C ILE A 404 13.68 -49.14 8.13
N CYS A 405 13.65 -49.67 6.90
CA CYS A 405 12.45 -49.56 6.03
C CYS A 405 11.40 -50.68 6.24
N GLY A 406 11.60 -51.59 7.20
CA GLY A 406 10.75 -52.77 7.41
C GLY A 406 9.83 -52.74 8.64
N ARG A 407 9.74 -51.63 9.39
CA ARG A 407 9.09 -51.64 10.73
C ARG A 407 8.05 -50.57 11.04
N LEU A 408 7.48 -49.90 10.03
CA LEU A 408 6.40 -48.92 10.25
C LEU A 408 5.11 -49.18 9.44
N ASN A 409 4.99 -50.32 8.75
CA ASN A 409 3.73 -50.77 8.13
C ASN A 409 2.85 -51.66 9.03
N HIS A 410 3.24 -51.89 10.28
CA HIS A 410 2.37 -52.44 11.31
C HIS A 410 1.97 -51.32 12.26
N VAL A 411 0.75 -50.79 12.09
CA VAL A 411 -0.14 -50.13 13.10
C VAL A 411 -1.33 -49.44 12.41
N LYS A 412 -1.40 -49.37 11.07
CA LYS A 412 -2.63 -49.01 10.33
C LYS A 412 -3.33 -50.25 9.77
N ASN A 413 -3.97 -51.04 10.63
CA ASN A 413 -5.12 -51.90 10.26
C ASN A 413 -5.69 -52.66 11.47
N ILE A 414 -6.21 -51.95 12.48
CA ILE A 414 -7.21 -52.52 13.41
C ILE A 414 -8.18 -51.40 13.82
N ARG A 415 -9.37 -51.38 13.20
CA ARG A 415 -10.70 -50.96 13.74
C ARG A 415 -11.62 -50.43 12.64
N THR A 416 -12.20 -51.36 11.88
CA THR A 416 -13.58 -51.27 11.35
C THR A 416 -14.02 -52.70 11.01
N GLY A 417 -14.46 -53.44 12.02
CA GLY A 417 -15.10 -54.75 11.86
C GLY A 417 -16.60 -54.61 12.09
N SER A 418 -17.38 -54.88 11.04
CA SER A 418 -18.84 -54.92 11.06
C SER A 418 -19.37 -56.09 11.90
N ALA A 419 -20.35 -55.85 12.76
CA ALA A 419 -21.20 -56.90 13.32
C ALA A 419 -22.59 -56.81 12.67
N ARG A 420 -22.86 -57.69 11.71
CA ARG A 420 -24.21 -58.10 11.29
C ARG A 420 -24.62 -59.28 12.17
N ILE A 421 -25.73 -59.13 12.89
CA ILE A 421 -26.42 -60.25 13.55
C ILE A 421 -27.69 -60.52 12.74
N ARG A 422 -27.76 -61.72 12.13
CA ARG A 422 -29.00 -62.37 11.65
C ARG A 422 -29.41 -63.42 12.68
N ARG A 423 -30.70 -63.53 12.96
CA ARG A 423 -31.39 -64.76 13.34
C ARG A 423 -32.81 -64.73 12.76
N ASP A 424 -33.09 -65.69 11.87
CA ASP A 424 -34.44 -66.19 11.53
C ASP A 424 -34.89 -67.20 12.62
N PRO A 425 -36.09 -67.84 12.60
CA PRO A 425 -36.85 -68.38 11.46
C PRO A 425 -38.00 -67.49 10.96
#